data_AF-A0A7C6VGJ2-F1
#
_entry.id   AF-A0A7C6VGJ2-F1
#
_cell.length_a   1.000
_cell.length_b   1.000
_cell.length_c   1.000
_cell.angle_alpha   90.00
_cell.angle_beta   90.00
_cell.angle_gamma   90.00
#
_symmetry.space_group_name_H-M   'P 1'
#
loop_
_entity.id
_entity.type
_entity.pdbx_description
1 polymer ?
#
loop_
_entity_poly.entity_id
_entity_poly.type
_entity_poly.pdbx_seq_one_letter_code
_entity_poly.pdbx_strand_id
1 'polypeptide(L)'
;SFGPAEAAAIIDHVAFGPFFGPHVAFSAGAAAAAYAGSRGLLESGKDVTTPLIKLGDPTVLLVGAAFGVLGHIINSLWVSIELPTDTIALTVIISNALARILWGNGLTGKVPKGGSLLQTTETNVWIPQQKDLPILLILGAGLGLISGYACIMTGNSVTAFGIAAFSLLFSATLGAGPAWHQIAAPAGLAAVNSGSIVLGAVFGIIGALFAELGARIFYNYGNTHIDPPAIGIVIATTLALLLV
;
A
#
# COMPACT_ATOMS: atom_id res chain seq x y z
N SER A 1 24.01 -9.28 -18.42
CA SER A 1 23.31 -9.39 -17.12
C SER A 1 23.62 -8.14 -16.34
N PHE A 2 22.65 -7.59 -15.60
CA PHE A 2 22.96 -6.59 -14.57
C PHE A 2 23.68 -7.32 -13.43
N GLY A 3 24.74 -6.73 -12.88
CA GLY A 3 25.36 -7.22 -11.65
C GLY A 3 24.52 -6.83 -10.43
N PRO A 4 24.87 -7.35 -9.24
CA PRO A 4 24.13 -7.04 -8.00
C PRO A 4 24.07 -5.55 -7.67
N ALA A 5 25.13 -4.79 -7.97
CA ALA A 5 25.19 -3.35 -7.70
C ALA A 5 24.27 -2.54 -8.62
N GLU A 6 24.21 -2.88 -9.91
CA GLU A 6 23.31 -2.23 -10.86
C GLU A 6 21.84 -2.53 -10.51
N ALA A 7 21.54 -3.76 -10.07
CA ALA A 7 20.20 -4.12 -9.62
C ALA A 7 19.76 -3.32 -8.38
N ALA A 8 20.65 -3.18 -7.39
CA ALA A 8 20.39 -2.35 -6.20
C ALA A 8 20.14 -0.88 -6.57
N ALA A 9 20.97 -0.31 -7.44
CA ALA A 9 20.82 1.08 -7.89
C ALA A 9 19.46 1.34 -8.58
N ILE A 10 18.97 0.39 -9.38
CA ILE A 10 17.64 0.50 -10.00
C ILE A 10 16.54 0.48 -8.93
N ILE A 11 16.64 -0.41 -7.95
CA ILE A 11 15.67 -0.50 -6.85
C ILE A 11 15.65 0.80 -6.04
N ASP A 12 16.81 1.28 -5.62
CA ASP A 12 16.92 2.40 -4.67
C ASP A 12 16.65 3.76 -5.32
N HIS A 13 17.08 3.95 -6.57
CA HIS A 13 16.99 5.26 -7.25
C HIS A 13 15.85 5.37 -8.25
N VAL A 14 15.30 4.26 -8.73
CA VAL A 14 14.16 4.26 -9.64
C VAL A 14 12.91 3.80 -8.91
N ALA A 15 12.85 2.54 -8.49
CA ALA A 15 11.63 1.92 -7.97
C ALA A 15 11.16 2.54 -6.64
N PHE A 16 12.10 2.83 -5.73
CA PHE A 16 11.86 3.48 -4.45
C PHE A 16 12.51 4.86 -4.33
N GLY A 17 13.01 5.38 -5.46
CA GLY A 17 13.63 6.69 -5.54
C GLY A 17 12.63 7.85 -5.62
N PRO A 18 13.12 9.07 -5.91
CA PRO A 18 12.34 10.31 -5.82
C PRO A 18 11.26 10.46 -6.90
N PHE A 19 11.16 9.52 -7.85
CA PHE A 19 10.25 9.62 -8.99
C PHE A 19 9.12 8.57 -8.92
N PHE A 20 9.47 7.28 -8.82
CA PHE A 20 8.49 6.18 -8.90
C PHE A 20 8.19 5.52 -7.56
N GLY A 21 8.87 5.92 -6.47
CA GLY A 21 8.56 5.45 -5.13
C GLY A 21 7.08 5.67 -4.79
N PRO A 22 6.41 4.72 -4.11
CA PRO A 22 4.99 4.88 -3.73
C PRO A 22 4.71 6.14 -2.92
N HIS A 23 5.66 6.53 -2.05
CA HIS A 23 5.59 7.78 -1.28
C HIS A 23 5.58 9.04 -2.15
N VAL A 24 5.95 8.96 -3.43
CA VAL A 24 5.86 10.06 -4.41
C VAL A 24 4.71 9.80 -5.38
N ALA A 25 4.83 8.77 -6.22
CA ALA A 25 3.93 8.56 -7.35
C ALA A 25 2.52 8.14 -6.93
N PHE A 26 2.42 7.19 -5.99
CA PHE A 26 1.11 6.73 -5.50
C PHE A 26 0.46 7.78 -4.59
N SER A 27 1.21 8.39 -3.68
CA SER A 27 0.76 9.52 -2.86
C SER A 27 0.23 10.69 -3.71
N ALA A 28 0.93 11.04 -4.79
CA ALA A 28 0.48 12.04 -5.77
C ALA A 28 -0.85 11.65 -6.42
N GLY A 29 -0.94 10.42 -6.95
CA GLY A 29 -2.15 9.93 -7.62
C GLY A 29 -3.35 9.85 -6.68
N ALA A 30 -3.18 9.31 -5.48
CA ALA A 30 -4.24 9.18 -4.48
C ALA A 30 -4.77 10.54 -4.01
N ALA A 31 -3.89 11.52 -3.78
CA ALA A 31 -4.30 12.87 -3.40
C ALA A 31 -4.99 13.62 -4.55
N ALA A 32 -4.48 13.49 -5.77
CA ALA A 32 -5.10 14.07 -6.95
C ALA A 32 -6.48 13.46 -7.24
N ALA A 33 -6.64 12.14 -7.05
CA ALA A 33 -7.94 11.47 -7.14
C ALA A 33 -8.91 11.94 -6.05
N ALA A 34 -8.44 12.10 -4.81
CA ALA A 34 -9.23 12.66 -3.71
C ALA A 34 -9.74 14.08 -4.03
N TYR A 35 -8.85 14.94 -4.52
CA TYR A 35 -9.20 16.29 -4.96
C TYR A 35 -10.20 16.24 -6.12
N ALA A 36 -9.93 15.49 -7.19
CA ALA A 36 -10.83 15.36 -8.33
C ALA A 36 -12.22 14.85 -7.93
N GLY A 37 -12.29 13.86 -7.03
CA GLY A 37 -13.55 13.36 -6.46
C GLY A 37 -14.31 14.44 -5.67
N SER A 38 -13.61 15.26 -4.88
CA SER A 38 -14.25 16.38 -4.16
C SER A 38 -14.78 17.48 -5.07
N ARG A 39 -14.28 17.56 -6.31
CA ARG A 39 -14.73 18.49 -7.35
C ARG A 39 -15.77 17.89 -8.29
N GLY A 40 -16.17 16.64 -8.08
CA GLY A 40 -17.10 15.93 -8.96
C GLY A 40 -16.52 15.56 -10.33
N LEU A 41 -15.19 15.60 -10.48
CA LEU A 41 -14.49 15.20 -11.70
C LEU A 41 -14.29 13.68 -11.79
N LEU A 42 -14.37 13.00 -10.64
CA LEU A 42 -14.42 11.53 -10.52
C LEU A 42 -15.67 11.13 -9.74
N GLU A 43 -16.22 9.97 -10.06
CA GLU A 43 -17.34 9.38 -9.30
C GLU A 43 -16.94 9.07 -7.86
N SER A 44 -15.67 8.73 -7.63
CA SER A 44 -15.15 8.37 -6.32
C SER A 44 -13.73 8.87 -6.13
N GLY A 45 -13.47 9.57 -5.03
CA GLY A 45 -12.11 9.94 -4.62
C GLY A 45 -11.25 8.76 -4.16
N LYS A 46 -11.81 7.53 -4.17
CA LYS A 46 -11.05 6.28 -3.96
C LYS A 46 -10.44 5.71 -5.23
N ASP A 47 -10.86 6.22 -6.39
CA ASP A 47 -10.44 5.72 -7.71
C ASP A 47 -8.97 6.09 -7.97
N VAL A 48 -8.09 5.15 -7.62
CA VAL A 48 -6.64 5.23 -7.84
C VAL A 48 -6.21 4.51 -9.12
N THR A 49 -7.15 4.03 -9.94
CA THR A 49 -6.86 3.29 -11.18
C THR A 49 -7.13 4.12 -12.42
N THR A 50 -8.03 5.12 -12.35
CA THR A 50 -8.24 6.08 -13.43
C THR A 50 -6.96 6.90 -13.74
N PRO A 51 -6.49 6.92 -15.01
CA PRO A 51 -5.43 7.85 -15.42
C PRO A 51 -5.93 9.30 -15.38
N LEU A 52 -5.49 10.07 -14.38
CA LEU A 52 -6.02 11.42 -14.10
C LEU A 52 -5.76 12.44 -15.22
N ILE A 53 -4.78 12.19 -16.08
CA ILE A 53 -4.57 12.99 -17.30
C ILE A 53 -5.82 13.06 -18.19
N LYS A 54 -6.70 12.04 -18.12
CA LYS A 54 -7.95 11.99 -18.89
C LYS A 54 -8.92 13.11 -18.54
N LEU A 55 -8.77 13.72 -17.36
CA LEU A 55 -9.66 14.78 -16.87
C LEU A 55 -9.39 16.12 -17.56
N GLY A 56 -8.22 16.31 -18.20
CA GLY A 56 -7.86 17.56 -18.87
C GLY A 56 -7.75 18.78 -17.93
N ASP A 57 -7.71 18.57 -16.61
CA ASP A 57 -7.66 19.62 -15.60
C ASP A 57 -6.23 19.74 -15.02
N PRO A 58 -5.49 20.84 -15.31
CA PRO A 58 -4.15 21.04 -14.79
C PRO A 58 -4.08 21.11 -13.26
N THR A 59 -5.15 21.55 -12.59
CA THR A 59 -5.18 21.69 -11.12
C THR A 59 -5.11 20.32 -10.44
N VAL A 60 -5.70 19.28 -11.04
CA VAL A 60 -5.59 17.90 -10.55
C VAL A 60 -4.14 17.43 -10.60
N LEU A 61 -3.42 17.73 -11.69
CA LEU A 61 -2.01 17.36 -11.83
C LEU A 61 -1.11 18.15 -10.87
N LEU A 62 -1.40 19.43 -10.64
CA LEU A 62 -0.66 20.27 -9.69
C LEU A 62 -0.85 19.81 -8.24
N VAL A 63 -2.06 19.38 -7.86
CA VAL A 63 -2.30 18.77 -6.55
C VAL A 63 -1.48 17.48 -6.40
N GLY A 64 -1.46 16.63 -7.43
CA GLY A 64 -0.62 15.43 -7.44
C GLY A 64 0.85 15.77 -7.27
N ALA A 65 1.37 16.73 -8.03
CA ALA A 65 2.77 17.18 -7.92
C ALA A 65 3.11 17.68 -6.50
N ALA A 66 2.23 18.49 -5.89
CA ALA A 66 2.42 18.98 -4.53
C ALA A 66 2.51 17.85 -3.50
N PHE A 67 1.63 16.84 -3.60
CA PHE A 67 1.64 15.68 -2.71
C PHE A 67 2.83 14.74 -2.97
N GLY A 68 3.29 14.62 -4.22
CA GLY A 68 4.51 13.89 -4.54
C GLY A 68 5.75 14.52 -3.90
N VAL A 69 5.88 15.85 -3.97
CA VAL A 69 6.97 16.59 -3.31
C VAL A 69 6.88 16.45 -1.78
N LEU A 70 5.69 16.63 -1.22
CA LEU A 70 5.46 16.46 0.22
C LEU A 70 5.85 15.05 0.68
N GLY A 71 5.44 14.03 -0.05
CA GLY A 71 5.76 12.65 0.26
C GLY A 71 7.27 12.37 0.20
N HIS A 72 7.99 12.89 -0.80
CA HIS A 72 9.45 12.79 -0.84
C HIS A 72 10.12 13.43 0.40
N ILE A 73 9.66 14.61 0.81
CA ILE A 73 10.18 15.31 2.00
C ILE A 73 9.91 14.49 3.27
N ILE A 74 8.67 14.04 3.48
CA ILE A 74 8.28 13.26 4.65
C ILE A 74 9.09 11.96 4.73
N ASN A 75 9.21 11.24 3.63
CA ASN A 75 9.98 9.99 3.60
C ASN A 75 11.46 10.23 3.92
N SER A 76 12.05 11.30 3.37
CA SER A 76 13.44 11.67 3.64
C SER A 76 13.68 11.97 5.13
N LEU A 77 12.70 12.59 5.81
CA LEU A 77 12.77 12.81 7.26
C LEU A 77 12.79 11.49 8.03
N TRP A 78 11.91 10.54 7.71
CA TRP A 78 11.89 9.23 8.37
C TRP A 78 13.18 8.44 8.16
N VAL A 79 13.72 8.48 6.94
CA VAL A 79 15.01 7.86 6.63
C VAL A 79 16.14 8.52 7.42
N SER A 80 16.14 9.85 7.55
CA SER A 80 17.20 10.58 8.28
C SER A 80 17.26 10.28 9.78
N ILE A 81 16.15 9.82 10.37
CA ILE A 81 16.08 9.42 11.79
C ILE A 81 16.14 7.90 11.98
N GLU A 82 16.41 7.14 10.91
CA GLU A 82 16.51 5.68 10.92
C GLU A 82 15.28 5.01 11.57
N LEU A 83 14.08 5.52 11.27
CA LEU A 83 12.85 5.01 11.87
C LEU A 83 12.69 3.52 11.55
N PRO A 84 12.54 2.62 12.56
CA PRO A 84 12.55 1.16 12.35
C PRO A 84 11.19 0.65 11.84
N THR A 85 10.82 1.10 10.65
CA THR A 85 9.55 0.78 9.97
C THR A 85 9.72 0.91 8.46
N ASP A 86 8.68 0.53 7.70
CA ASP A 86 8.61 0.86 6.28
C ASP A 86 8.23 2.35 6.13
N THR A 87 9.26 3.19 5.94
CA THR A 87 9.12 4.64 5.85
C THR A 87 8.28 5.09 4.65
N ILE A 88 8.30 4.30 3.57
CA ILE A 88 7.55 4.56 2.35
C ILE A 88 6.06 4.35 2.60
N ALA A 89 5.68 3.19 3.16
CA ALA A 89 4.30 2.87 3.49
C ALA A 89 3.76 3.83 4.57
N LEU A 90 4.58 4.22 5.56
CA LEU A 90 4.18 5.23 6.55
C LEU A 90 3.87 6.58 5.90
N THR A 91 4.72 7.00 4.95
CA THR A 91 4.50 8.22 4.19
C THR A 91 3.22 8.17 3.36
N VAL A 92 2.93 7.03 2.72
CA VAL A 92 1.68 6.82 1.97
C VAL A 92 0.46 6.98 2.88
N ILE A 93 0.45 6.38 4.07
CA ILE A 93 -0.66 6.50 5.02
C ILE A 93 -0.86 7.97 5.44
N ILE A 94 0.21 8.67 5.80
CA ILE A 94 0.15 10.07 6.25
C ILE A 94 -0.36 10.98 5.12
N SER A 95 0.18 10.80 3.91
CA SER A 95 -0.26 11.52 2.71
C SER A 95 -1.74 11.30 2.44
N ASN A 96 -2.19 10.04 2.46
CA ASN A 96 -3.58 9.69 2.18
C ASN A 96 -4.53 10.19 3.27
N ALA A 97 -4.11 10.16 4.55
CA ALA A 97 -4.85 10.74 5.66
C ALA A 97 -4.97 12.26 5.50
N LEU A 98 -3.90 12.96 5.10
CA LEU A 98 -3.94 14.39 4.81
C LEU A 98 -4.92 14.70 3.68
N ALA A 99 -4.87 13.93 2.57
CA ALA A 99 -5.83 14.09 1.47
C ALA A 99 -7.28 13.85 1.93
N ARG A 100 -7.52 12.88 2.82
CA ARG A 100 -8.84 12.63 3.43
C ARG A 100 -9.31 13.79 4.31
N ILE A 101 -8.40 14.43 5.05
CA ILE A 101 -8.72 15.59 5.89
C ILE A 101 -9.11 16.80 5.03
N LEU A 102 -8.38 17.03 3.92
CA LEU A 102 -8.63 18.17 3.05
C LEU A 102 -9.89 18.02 2.20
N TRP A 103 -10.15 16.83 1.67
CA TRP A 103 -11.15 16.62 0.60
C TRP A 103 -12.20 15.55 0.90
N GLY A 104 -12.11 14.90 2.06
CA GLY A 104 -12.95 13.76 2.37
C GLY A 104 -13.96 13.96 3.49
N ASN A 105 -14.48 12.84 3.98
CA ASN A 105 -15.60 12.77 4.90
C ASN A 105 -15.20 12.42 6.35
N GLY A 106 -13.96 12.71 6.74
CA GLY A 106 -13.36 12.33 8.02
C GLY A 106 -12.46 11.08 7.91
N LEU A 107 -11.55 10.92 8.88
CA LEU A 107 -10.48 9.93 8.82
C LEU A 107 -11.00 8.49 8.71
N THR A 108 -11.99 8.13 9.53
CA THR A 108 -12.65 6.82 9.52
C THR A 108 -13.87 6.78 8.58
N GLY A 109 -14.16 7.88 7.89
CA GLY A 109 -15.35 8.03 7.08
C GLY A 109 -16.66 8.09 7.89
N LYS A 110 -17.79 7.82 7.22
CA LYS A 110 -19.13 7.94 7.81
C LYS A 110 -19.85 6.60 7.85
N VAL A 111 -19.97 6.04 9.05
CA VAL A 111 -20.72 4.80 9.31
C VAL A 111 -22.22 5.12 9.41
N PRO A 112 -23.12 4.38 8.73
CA PRO A 112 -24.56 4.53 8.89
C PRO A 112 -25.02 4.32 10.33
N LYS A 113 -26.14 4.95 10.72
CA LYS A 113 -26.72 4.77 12.07
C LYS A 113 -27.00 3.28 12.34
N GLY A 114 -26.53 2.78 13.48
CA GLY A 114 -26.66 1.37 13.86
C GLY A 114 -25.64 0.43 13.20
N GLY A 115 -24.76 0.93 12.33
CA GLY A 115 -23.67 0.17 11.74
C GLY A 115 -22.39 0.18 12.59
N SER A 116 -21.41 -0.62 12.18
CA SER A 116 -20.07 -0.67 12.79
C SER A 116 -18.99 -0.40 11.76
N LEU A 117 -17.92 0.29 12.18
CA LEU A 117 -16.74 0.52 11.35
C LEU A 117 -16.09 -0.79 10.88
N LEU A 118 -16.19 -1.84 11.68
CA LEU A 118 -15.59 -3.15 11.39
C LEU A 118 -16.46 -4.04 10.48
N GLN A 119 -17.67 -3.60 10.17
CA GLN A 119 -18.60 -4.35 9.33
C GLN A 119 -18.31 -4.10 7.85
N THR A 120 -18.20 -5.18 7.08
CA THR A 120 -18.17 -5.12 5.62
C THR A 120 -19.58 -5.30 5.06
N THR A 121 -19.92 -4.56 4.01
CA THR A 121 -21.15 -4.77 3.23
C THR A 121 -20.81 -5.00 1.77
N GLU A 122 -21.80 -5.33 0.94
CA GLU A 122 -21.58 -5.47 -0.52
C GLU A 122 -21.01 -4.20 -1.16
N THR A 123 -21.31 -3.04 -0.58
CA THR A 123 -20.89 -1.72 -1.07
C THR A 123 -19.74 -1.09 -0.28
N ASN A 124 -19.50 -1.53 0.96
CA ASN A 124 -18.44 -1.01 1.83
C ASN A 124 -17.44 -2.11 2.14
N VAL A 125 -16.61 -2.39 1.15
CA VAL A 125 -15.59 -3.43 1.19
C VAL A 125 -14.45 -3.05 0.24
N TRP A 126 -13.22 -3.28 0.67
CA TRP A 126 -12.05 -3.00 -0.15
C TRP A 126 -11.87 -4.03 -1.26
N ILE A 127 -11.69 -5.31 -0.91
CA ILE A 127 -11.61 -6.42 -1.87
C ILE A 127 -12.56 -7.53 -1.41
N PRO A 128 -13.76 -7.64 -2.02
CA PRO A 128 -14.79 -8.61 -1.61
C PRO A 128 -14.28 -10.04 -1.48
N GLN A 129 -13.37 -10.44 -2.37
CA GLN A 129 -12.84 -11.80 -2.48
C GLN A 129 -11.69 -12.07 -1.49
N GLN A 130 -11.13 -11.04 -0.85
CA GLN A 130 -9.95 -11.16 0.04
C GLN A 130 -10.20 -10.62 1.45
N LYS A 131 -11.47 -10.52 1.90
CA LYS A 131 -11.82 -9.93 3.21
C LYS A 131 -12.01 -10.93 4.35
N ASP A 132 -12.30 -12.18 4.01
CA ASP A 132 -12.75 -13.17 5.00
C ASP A 132 -11.54 -13.87 5.63
N LEU A 133 -11.62 -14.12 6.93
CA LEU A 133 -10.51 -14.62 7.72
C LEU A 133 -9.86 -15.89 7.13
N PRO A 134 -10.60 -16.93 6.69
CA PRO A 134 -9.97 -18.10 6.09
C PRO A 134 -9.14 -17.77 4.84
N ILE A 135 -9.64 -16.87 3.98
CA ILE A 135 -8.91 -16.44 2.78
C ILE A 135 -7.68 -15.63 3.14
N LEU A 136 -7.79 -14.70 4.09
CA LEU A 136 -6.65 -13.92 4.58
C LEU A 136 -5.54 -14.81 5.14
N LEU A 137 -5.90 -15.85 5.91
CA LEU A 137 -4.94 -16.81 6.45
C LEU A 137 -4.28 -17.66 5.36
N ILE A 138 -5.07 -18.17 4.41
CA ILE A 138 -4.55 -19.00 3.31
C ILE A 138 -3.63 -18.19 2.40
N LEU A 139 -4.05 -16.99 1.99
CA LEU A 139 -3.25 -16.12 1.14
C LEU A 139 -2.02 -15.60 1.89
N GLY A 140 -2.19 -15.17 3.13
CA GLY A 140 -1.09 -14.69 3.98
C GLY A 140 -0.01 -15.75 4.16
N ALA A 141 -0.39 -16.99 4.50
CA ALA A 141 0.54 -18.09 4.67
C ALA A 141 1.16 -18.51 3.33
N GLY A 142 0.34 -18.77 2.31
CA GLY A 142 0.80 -19.29 1.02
C GLY A 142 1.69 -18.30 0.28
N LEU A 143 1.25 -17.06 0.11
CA LEU A 143 2.04 -16.02 -0.56
C LEU A 143 3.20 -15.55 0.33
N GLY A 144 3.07 -15.63 1.66
CA GLY A 144 4.17 -15.38 2.59
C GLY A 144 5.31 -16.40 2.46
N LEU A 145 4.98 -17.70 2.34
CA LEU A 145 5.97 -18.75 2.05
C LEU A 145 6.68 -18.53 0.71
N ILE A 146 5.90 -18.21 -0.34
CA ILE A 146 6.42 -17.94 -1.69
C ILE A 146 7.35 -16.71 -1.67
N SER A 147 6.90 -15.64 -1.01
CA SER A 147 7.69 -14.42 -0.86
C SER A 147 8.99 -14.67 -0.11
N GLY A 148 8.90 -15.33 1.05
CA GLY A 148 10.06 -15.65 1.87
C GLY A 148 11.08 -16.51 1.13
N TYR A 149 10.61 -17.55 0.41
CA TYR A 149 11.49 -18.37 -0.42
C TYR A 149 12.16 -17.54 -1.52
N ALA A 150 11.39 -16.76 -2.29
CA ALA A 150 11.95 -15.96 -3.38
C ALA A 150 13.00 -14.96 -2.88
N CYS A 151 12.72 -14.25 -1.79
CA CYS A 151 13.61 -13.24 -1.24
C CYS A 151 14.88 -13.84 -0.61
N ILE A 152 14.80 -15.00 0.05
CA ILE A 152 15.99 -15.73 0.53
C ILE A 152 16.86 -16.13 -0.66
N MET A 153 16.26 -16.68 -1.72
CA MET A 153 17.00 -17.18 -2.87
C MET A 153 17.68 -16.06 -3.68
N THR A 154 17.08 -14.88 -3.74
CA THR A 154 17.66 -13.72 -4.42
C THR A 154 18.54 -12.85 -3.52
N GLY A 155 18.49 -13.05 -2.20
CA GLY A 155 19.13 -12.17 -1.22
C GLY A 155 18.54 -10.75 -1.17
N ASN A 156 17.32 -10.55 -1.71
CA ASN A 156 16.69 -9.25 -1.81
C ASN A 156 15.24 -9.30 -1.29
N SER A 157 14.98 -8.57 -0.20
CA SER A 157 13.71 -8.57 0.53
C SER A 157 12.51 -8.05 -0.26
N VAL A 158 12.71 -7.29 -1.34
CA VAL A 158 11.64 -6.67 -2.14
C VAL A 158 11.36 -7.40 -3.46
N THR A 159 12.04 -8.52 -3.74
CA THR A 159 11.85 -9.30 -4.98
C THR A 159 10.39 -9.67 -5.21
N ALA A 160 9.78 -10.33 -4.23
CA ALA A 160 8.38 -10.75 -4.32
C ALA A 160 7.41 -9.57 -4.25
N PHE A 161 7.76 -8.50 -3.54
CA PHE A 161 6.99 -7.26 -3.53
C PHE A 161 6.87 -6.67 -4.94
N GLY A 162 7.96 -6.63 -5.71
CA GLY A 162 7.92 -6.15 -7.10
C GLY A 162 6.97 -6.96 -7.99
N ILE A 163 6.99 -8.29 -7.87
CA ILE A 163 6.06 -9.18 -8.60
C ILE A 163 4.62 -8.91 -8.16
N ALA A 164 4.40 -8.74 -6.86
CA ALA A 164 3.09 -8.47 -6.31
C ALA A 164 2.53 -7.11 -6.75
N ALA A 165 3.35 -6.07 -6.71
CA ALA A 165 2.99 -4.73 -7.15
C ALA A 165 2.68 -4.70 -8.65
N PHE A 166 3.47 -5.38 -9.48
CA PHE A 166 3.19 -5.51 -10.91
C PHE A 166 1.85 -6.20 -11.18
N SER A 167 1.51 -7.24 -10.39
CA SER A 167 0.26 -7.98 -10.56
C SER A 167 -1.01 -7.16 -10.28
N LEU A 168 -0.89 -5.98 -9.64
CA LEU A 168 -2.01 -5.05 -9.47
C LEU A 168 -2.55 -4.53 -10.81
N LEU A 169 -1.77 -4.61 -11.89
CA LEU A 169 -2.24 -4.30 -13.22
C LEU A 169 -3.49 -5.13 -13.57
N PHE A 170 -3.54 -6.41 -13.18
CA PHE A 170 -4.72 -7.25 -13.41
C PHE A 170 -5.95 -6.72 -12.67
N SER A 171 -5.80 -6.31 -11.41
CA SER A 171 -6.89 -5.69 -10.66
C SER A 171 -7.35 -4.38 -11.31
N ALA A 172 -6.41 -3.56 -11.82
CA ALA A 172 -6.72 -2.30 -12.47
C ALA A 172 -7.38 -2.45 -13.86
N THR A 173 -7.02 -3.48 -14.63
CA THR A 173 -7.50 -3.65 -16.02
C THR A 173 -8.62 -4.66 -16.18
N LEU A 174 -8.66 -5.71 -15.36
CA LEU A 174 -9.64 -6.80 -15.44
C LEU A 174 -10.73 -6.68 -14.35
N GLY A 175 -10.58 -5.74 -13.41
CA GLY A 175 -11.46 -5.61 -12.24
C GLY A 175 -11.34 -6.77 -11.25
N ALA A 176 -10.35 -7.65 -11.43
CA ALA A 176 -10.12 -8.82 -10.60
C ALA A 176 -8.62 -9.15 -10.55
N GLY A 177 -8.13 -9.49 -9.36
CA GLY A 177 -6.74 -9.86 -9.11
C GLY A 177 -6.41 -9.72 -7.63
N PRO A 178 -5.52 -10.56 -7.08
CA PRO A 178 -5.16 -10.46 -5.68
C PRO A 178 -4.34 -9.19 -5.44
N ALA A 179 -4.72 -8.38 -4.44
CA ALA A 179 -3.76 -7.48 -3.81
C ALA A 179 -2.98 -8.31 -2.80
N TRP A 180 -1.66 -8.42 -2.98
CA TRP A 180 -0.81 -9.22 -2.09
C TRP A 180 0.58 -8.63 -1.84
N HIS A 181 0.85 -7.41 -2.28
CA HIS A 181 2.14 -6.75 -2.03
C HIS A 181 2.33 -6.45 -0.54
N GLN A 182 1.25 -6.22 0.20
CA GLN A 182 1.22 -6.13 1.66
C GLN A 182 1.49 -7.44 2.39
N ILE A 183 1.35 -8.57 1.70
CA ILE A 183 1.76 -9.89 2.20
C ILE A 183 3.23 -10.10 1.86
N ALA A 184 3.60 -9.81 0.61
CA ALA A 184 4.92 -10.07 0.07
C ALA A 184 6.03 -9.27 0.79
N ALA A 185 5.87 -7.96 0.97
CA ALA A 185 6.89 -7.09 1.56
C ALA A 185 7.36 -7.55 2.96
N PRO A 186 6.47 -7.61 3.98
CA PRO A 186 6.90 -8.01 5.32
C PRO A 186 7.34 -9.47 5.39
N ALA A 187 6.76 -10.37 4.57
CA ALA A 187 7.19 -11.75 4.49
C ALA A 187 8.62 -11.91 3.96
N GLY A 188 8.95 -11.17 2.89
CA GLY A 188 10.28 -11.19 2.28
C GLY A 188 11.35 -10.65 3.22
N LEU A 189 11.06 -9.54 3.90
CA LEU A 189 11.94 -8.96 4.90
C LEU A 189 12.20 -9.90 6.08
N ALA A 190 11.14 -10.41 6.72
CA ALA A 190 11.27 -11.31 7.86
C ALA A 190 12.05 -12.58 7.49
N ALA A 191 11.76 -13.17 6.32
CA ALA A 191 12.44 -14.37 5.87
C ALA A 191 13.93 -14.15 5.59
N VAL A 192 14.31 -13.01 4.98
CA VAL A 192 15.72 -12.66 4.74
C VAL A 192 16.46 -12.45 6.05
N ASN A 193 15.88 -11.72 7.01
CA ASN A 193 16.50 -11.47 8.30
C ASN A 193 16.71 -12.75 9.11
N SER A 194 15.75 -13.67 9.09
CA SER A 194 15.82 -14.90 9.89
C SER A 194 16.39 -16.12 9.16
N GLY A 195 16.49 -16.09 7.83
CA GLY A 195 16.69 -17.28 7.01
C GLY A 195 15.54 -18.30 7.06
N SER A 196 14.30 -17.88 7.38
CA SER A 196 13.17 -18.79 7.62
C SER A 196 11.94 -18.44 6.80
N ILE A 197 11.57 -19.30 5.86
CA ILE A 197 10.33 -19.17 5.09
C ILE A 197 9.08 -19.26 5.99
N VAL A 198 9.18 -19.93 7.15
CA VAL A 198 8.08 -20.02 8.12
C VAL A 198 7.81 -18.65 8.74
N LEU A 199 8.84 -17.88 9.06
CA LEU A 199 8.66 -16.49 9.50
C LEU A 199 8.13 -15.62 8.36
N GLY A 200 8.52 -15.88 7.11
CA GLY A 200 7.86 -15.29 5.93
C GLY A 200 6.34 -15.55 5.91
N ALA A 201 5.90 -16.77 6.19
CA ALA A 201 4.48 -17.10 6.28
C ALA A 201 3.75 -16.35 7.41
N VAL A 202 4.36 -16.28 8.60
CA VAL A 202 3.82 -15.57 9.77
C VAL A 202 3.65 -14.09 9.46
N PHE A 203 4.69 -13.43 8.94
CA PHE A 203 4.63 -12.01 8.61
C PHE A 203 3.75 -11.71 7.40
N GLY A 204 3.59 -12.67 6.48
CA GLY A 204 2.59 -12.61 5.42
C GLY A 204 1.15 -12.61 5.95
N ILE A 205 0.84 -13.46 6.94
CA ILE A 205 -0.45 -13.45 7.64
C ILE A 205 -0.67 -12.11 8.36
N ILE A 206 0.33 -11.62 9.09
CA ILE A 206 0.24 -10.34 9.80
C ILE A 206 -0.07 -9.21 8.81
N GLY A 207 0.65 -9.14 7.68
CA GLY A 207 0.40 -8.15 6.62
C GLY A 207 -1.01 -8.24 6.04
N ALA A 208 -1.52 -9.45 5.77
CA ALA A 208 -2.89 -9.66 5.28
C ALA A 208 -3.94 -9.15 6.27
N LEU A 209 -3.82 -9.53 7.54
CA LEU A 209 -4.79 -9.20 8.59
C LEU A 209 -4.83 -7.70 8.89
N PHE A 210 -3.67 -7.05 8.99
CA PHE A 210 -3.60 -5.62 9.28
C PHE A 210 -4.02 -4.75 8.09
N ALA A 211 -3.82 -5.23 6.86
CA ALA A 211 -4.38 -4.56 5.69
C ALA A 211 -5.91 -4.61 5.70
N GLU A 212 -6.52 -5.78 5.94
CA GLU A 212 -7.99 -5.87 6.05
C GLU A 212 -8.54 -5.03 7.22
N LEU A 213 -7.85 -5.02 8.37
CA LEU A 213 -8.22 -4.18 9.50
C LEU A 213 -8.14 -2.68 9.13
N GLY A 214 -7.07 -2.27 8.45
CA GLY A 214 -6.91 -0.93 7.91
C GLY A 214 -8.01 -0.56 6.91
N ALA A 215 -8.41 -1.49 6.05
CA ALA A 215 -9.51 -1.31 5.13
C ALA A 215 -10.82 -1.02 5.88
N ARG A 216 -11.14 -1.81 6.89
CA ARG A 216 -12.35 -1.61 7.70
C ARG A 216 -12.34 -0.25 8.41
N ILE A 217 -11.22 0.12 9.04
CA ILE A 217 -11.13 1.32 9.85
C ILE A 217 -11.09 2.62 9.01
N PHE A 218 -10.36 2.63 7.88
CA PHE A 218 -10.03 3.88 7.19
C PHE A 218 -10.53 3.95 5.74
N TYR A 219 -10.71 2.81 5.07
CA TYR A 219 -11.06 2.76 3.65
C TYR A 219 -12.57 2.60 3.40
N ASN A 220 -13.22 1.61 4.02
CA ASN A 220 -14.56 1.14 3.63
C ASN A 220 -15.60 2.27 3.66
N TYR A 221 -15.72 2.98 4.77
CA TYR A 221 -16.69 4.07 4.95
C TYR A 221 -16.18 5.46 4.52
N GLY A 222 -14.95 5.52 4.02
CA GLY A 222 -14.35 6.73 3.48
C GLY A 222 -14.91 7.13 2.13
N ASN A 223 -14.57 8.33 1.65
CA ASN A 223 -14.81 8.76 0.27
C ASN A 223 -13.53 9.12 -0.51
N THR A 224 -12.35 9.00 0.11
CA THR A 224 -11.04 9.09 -0.55
C THR A 224 -10.19 7.86 -0.23
N HIS A 225 -9.11 7.62 -0.97
CA HIS A 225 -8.27 6.44 -0.78
C HIS A 225 -7.34 6.59 0.45
N ILE A 226 -7.58 5.84 1.54
CA ILE A 226 -6.56 5.55 2.56
C ILE A 226 -6.16 4.10 2.38
N ASP A 227 -4.89 3.87 2.07
CA ASP A 227 -4.41 2.63 1.46
C ASP A 227 -4.31 1.50 2.50
N PRO A 228 -5.17 0.46 2.40
CA PRO A 228 -5.11 -0.66 3.33
C PRO A 228 -3.79 -1.45 3.27
N PRO A 229 -3.21 -1.74 2.08
CA PRO A 229 -1.89 -2.36 1.97
C PRO A 229 -0.78 -1.65 2.75
N ALA A 230 -0.66 -0.32 2.63
CA ALA A 230 0.35 0.45 3.35
C ALA A 230 0.22 0.28 4.87
N ILE A 231 -1.00 0.23 5.41
CA ILE A 231 -1.24 -0.04 6.84
C ILE A 231 -0.71 -1.41 7.23
N GLY A 232 -1.01 -2.44 6.43
CA GLY A 232 -0.48 -3.79 6.63
C GLY A 232 1.05 -3.82 6.60
N ILE A 233 1.66 -3.15 5.62
CA ILE A 233 3.13 -3.09 5.44
C ILE A 233 3.79 -2.41 6.62
N VAL A 234 3.34 -1.21 7.03
CA VAL A 234 3.94 -0.48 8.16
C VAL A 234 3.94 -1.34 9.42
N ILE A 235 2.79 -1.92 9.78
CA ILE A 235 2.67 -2.67 11.02
C ILE A 235 3.51 -3.95 10.95
N ALA A 236 3.36 -4.74 9.90
CA ALA A 236 4.05 -6.02 9.77
C ALA A 236 5.56 -5.85 9.64
N THR A 237 6.04 -4.85 8.89
CA THR A 237 7.47 -4.56 8.72
C THR A 237 8.08 -4.03 10.01
N THR A 238 7.39 -3.15 10.74
CA THR A 238 7.85 -2.70 12.07
C THR A 238 8.02 -3.89 13.01
N LEU A 239 7.03 -4.78 13.05
CA LEU A 239 7.13 -5.99 13.87
C LEU A 239 8.27 -6.91 13.40
N ALA A 240 8.51 -7.02 12.10
CA ALA A 240 9.61 -7.84 11.57
C ALA A 240 10.97 -7.27 12.01
N LEU A 241 11.18 -5.97 11.81
CA LEU A 241 12.43 -5.29 12.19
C LEU A 241 12.73 -5.34 13.69
N LEU A 242 11.69 -5.39 14.53
CA LEU A 242 11.85 -5.39 15.99
C LEU A 242 11.96 -6.79 16.60
N LEU A 243 11.48 -7.84 15.91
CA LEU A 243 11.33 -9.18 16.47
C LEU A 243 12.15 -10.25 15.75
N VAL A 244 12.70 -9.94 14.57
CA VAL A 244 13.38 -10.89 13.67
C VAL A 244 14.73 -10.35 13.21
#